data_AF-A0A4Y2E2D2-F1
#
_entry.id   AF-A0A4Y2E2D2-F1
#
_cell.length_a   1.000
_cell.length_b   1.000
_cell.length_c   1.000
_cell.angle_alpha   90.00
_cell.angle_beta   90.00
_cell.angle_gamma   90.00
#
_symmetry.space_group_name_H-M   'P 1'
#
loop_
_entity.id
_entity.type
_entity.pdbx_description
1 polymer ?
#
loop_
_entity_poly.entity_id
_entity_poly.type
_entity_poly.pdbx_seq_one_letter_code
_entity_poly.pdbx_strand_id
1 'polypeptide(L)'
;CNCNGKSNKCYFDQDLFDRTGSGGHCLECEDNTEGVNCERCKILHYRRKEDKECVPCNCDSMGSLAAQCSEDGQCPCKPGVGTRTCSKCAPNFYDMTIQGCRYLSVYL
;
A
#
# COMPACT_ATOMS: atom_id res chain seq x y z
N CYS A 1 -24.07 10.30 6.75
CA CYS A 1 -22.97 9.32 6.69
C CYS A 1 -21.68 10.00 7.07
N ASN A 2 -20.75 9.29 7.69
CA ASN A 2 -19.42 9.82 7.98
C ASN A 2 -18.43 9.25 6.96
N CYS A 3 -18.16 9.97 5.87
CA CYS A 3 -17.24 9.49 4.83
C CYS A 3 -15.84 10.11 4.93
N ASN A 4 -15.47 10.67 6.09
CA ASN A 4 -14.18 11.35 6.30
C ASN A 4 -13.85 12.44 5.24
N GLY A 5 -14.88 13.05 4.64
CA GLY A 5 -14.73 14.02 3.56
C GLY A 5 -14.26 13.44 2.22
N LYS A 6 -14.26 12.12 2.05
CA LYS A 6 -13.79 11.39 0.85
C LYS A 6 -14.91 10.85 -0.02
N SER A 7 -16.16 11.15 0.33
CA SER A 7 -17.32 10.90 -0.51
C SER A 7 -18.51 11.75 -0.05
N ASN A 8 -19.35 12.14 -1.01
CA ASN A 8 -20.64 12.77 -0.77
C ASN A 8 -21.83 11.82 -1.02
N LYS A 9 -21.57 10.55 -1.37
CA LYS A 9 -22.58 9.53 -1.65
C LYS A 9 -22.52 8.41 -0.61
N CYS A 10 -23.68 7.95 -0.15
CA CYS A 10 -23.78 6.80 0.74
C CYS A 10 -25.17 6.17 0.68
N TYR A 11 -25.28 4.94 1.19
CA TYR A 11 -26.55 4.26 1.42
C TYR A 11 -26.67 3.85 2.89
N PHE A 12 -27.89 3.51 3.30
CA PHE A 12 -28.15 2.94 4.62
C PHE A 12 -28.08 1.41 4.56
N ASP A 13 -27.18 0.85 5.36
CA ASP A 13 -26.90 -0.57 5.52
C ASP A 13 -27.47 -1.04 6.87
N GLN A 14 -28.61 -1.74 6.83
CA GLN A 14 -29.31 -2.23 8.03
C GLN A 14 -28.45 -3.21 8.81
N ASP A 15 -27.76 -4.12 8.13
CA ASP A 15 -26.93 -5.14 8.77
C ASP A 15 -25.76 -4.52 9.54
N LEU A 16 -25.16 -3.45 8.98
CA LEU A 16 -24.14 -2.68 9.67
C LEU A 16 -24.70 -1.94 10.89
N PHE A 17 -25.89 -1.34 10.76
CA PHE A 17 -26.58 -0.68 11.87
C PHE A 17 -26.87 -1.66 13.01
N ASP A 18 -27.40 -2.83 12.71
CA ASP A 18 -27.75 -3.85 13.70
C ASP A 18 -26.52 -4.33 14.49
N ARG A 19 -25.34 -4.37 13.85
CA ARG A 19 -24.08 -4.76 14.49
C ARG A 19 -23.37 -3.65 15.25
N THR A 20 -23.48 -2.40 14.81
CA THR A 20 -22.59 -1.30 15.25
C THR A 20 -23.31 -0.07 15.80
N GLY A 21 -24.63 0.02 15.60
CA GLY A 21 -25.42 1.23 15.86
C GLY A 21 -25.25 2.34 14.82
N SER A 22 -24.46 2.12 13.76
CA SER A 22 -24.23 3.08 12.67
C SER A 22 -24.44 2.41 11.31
N GLY A 23 -25.41 2.88 10.51
CA GLY A 23 -25.78 2.23 9.24
C GLY A 23 -25.30 2.96 7.97
N GLY A 24 -24.56 4.05 8.08
CA GLY A 24 -24.10 4.76 6.88
C GLY A 24 -22.95 4.01 6.20
N HIS A 25 -23.10 3.65 4.92
CA HIS A 25 -22.05 3.05 4.11
C HIS A 25 -21.74 3.95 2.91
N CYS A 26 -20.50 4.45 2.84
CA CYS A 26 -20.05 5.39 1.82
C CYS A 26 -19.81 4.71 0.47
N LEU A 27 -20.15 5.41 -0.61
CA LEU A 27 -19.96 4.95 -1.98
C LEU A 27 -18.88 5.77 -2.67
N GLU A 28 -18.21 5.22 -3.67
CA GLU A 28 -17.29 5.97 -4.53
C GLU A 28 -16.20 6.75 -3.75
N CYS A 29 -15.55 6.11 -2.78
CA CYS A 29 -14.49 6.74 -2.00
C CYS A 29 -13.34 7.28 -2.88
N GLU A 30 -13.05 8.57 -2.71
CA GLU A 30 -11.99 9.32 -3.39
C GLU A 30 -10.62 9.13 -2.70
N ASP A 31 -9.57 9.77 -3.23
CA ASP A 31 -8.22 9.82 -2.65
C ASP A 31 -7.61 8.46 -2.31
N ASN A 32 -7.88 7.45 -3.14
CA ASN A 32 -7.42 6.07 -2.95
C ASN A 32 -7.81 5.48 -1.59
N THR A 33 -8.95 5.90 -1.04
CA THR A 33 -9.51 5.34 0.19
C THR A 33 -10.56 4.27 -0.10
N GLU A 34 -10.79 3.41 0.87
CA GLU A 34 -11.84 2.40 0.90
C GLU A 34 -12.32 2.20 2.35
N GLY A 35 -13.28 1.29 2.56
CA GLY A 35 -13.91 1.06 3.85
C GLY A 35 -15.27 1.71 3.95
N VAL A 36 -16.03 1.34 4.99
CA VAL A 36 -17.42 1.78 5.20
C VAL A 36 -17.54 3.30 5.25
N ASN A 37 -16.51 3.95 5.80
CA ASN A 37 -16.43 5.39 6.01
C ASN A 37 -15.29 6.01 5.19
N CYS A 38 -14.74 5.32 4.18
CA CYS A 38 -13.54 5.73 3.45
C CYS A 38 -12.31 5.94 4.38
N GLU A 39 -12.21 5.17 5.45
CA GLU A 39 -11.26 5.38 6.55
C GLU A 39 -9.89 4.77 6.32
N ARG A 40 -9.76 3.81 5.39
CA ARG A 40 -8.51 3.07 5.12
C ARG A 40 -8.05 3.28 3.69
N CYS A 41 -6.76 3.09 3.43
CA CYS A 41 -6.25 3.13 2.05
C CYS A 41 -6.68 1.87 1.29
N LYS A 42 -6.89 2.02 -0.02
CA LYS A 42 -7.09 0.90 -0.94
C LYS A 42 -5.92 -0.08 -0.84
N ILE A 43 -6.18 -1.36 -1.13
CA ILE A 43 -5.10 -2.33 -1.39
C ILE A 43 -4.12 -1.75 -2.43
N LEU A 44 -2.86 -2.11 -2.30
CA LEU A 44 -1.70 -1.60 -3.02
C LEU A 44 -1.39 -0.12 -2.74
N HIS A 45 -1.93 0.44 -1.66
CA HIS A 45 -1.61 1.78 -1.16
C HIS A 45 -1.20 1.73 0.32
N TYR A 46 -0.52 2.78 0.78
CA TYR A 46 -0.19 3.01 2.18
C TYR A 46 -0.51 4.46 2.56
N ARG A 47 -0.72 4.71 3.85
CA ARG A 47 -1.00 6.06 4.36
C ARG A 47 0.30 6.77 4.67
N ARG A 48 0.65 7.77 3.85
CA ARG A 48 1.83 8.59 4.05
C ARG A 48 1.70 9.41 5.35
N LYS A 49 2.74 9.45 6.18
CA LYS A 49 2.66 10.00 7.55
C LYS A 49 2.54 11.52 7.55
N GLU A 50 3.15 12.16 6.55
CA GLU A 50 3.32 13.60 6.41
C GLU A 50 1.99 14.33 6.14
N ASP A 51 1.20 13.83 5.18
CA ASP A 51 -0.01 14.47 4.67
C ASP A 51 -1.28 13.61 4.79
N LYS A 52 -1.13 12.37 5.27
CA LYS A 52 -2.21 11.37 5.40
C LYS A 52 -2.82 10.92 4.07
N GLU A 53 -2.15 11.18 2.94
CA GLU A 53 -2.59 10.70 1.65
C GLU A 53 -2.41 9.18 1.51
N CYS A 54 -3.30 8.54 0.76
CA CYS A 54 -3.15 7.15 0.36
C CYS A 54 -2.36 7.08 -0.95
N VAL A 55 -1.14 6.57 -0.85
CA VAL A 55 -0.13 6.61 -1.90
C VAL A 55 0.08 5.22 -2.46
N PRO A 56 0.18 5.04 -3.78
CA PRO A 56 0.41 3.72 -4.36
C PRO A 56 1.77 3.16 -3.93
N CYS A 57 1.78 1.89 -3.58
CA CYS A 57 2.98 1.16 -3.18
C CYS A 57 4.01 1.14 -4.32
N ASN A 58 3.56 0.88 -5.55
CA ASN A 58 4.41 0.77 -6.75
C ASN A 58 5.60 -0.20 -6.56
N CYS A 59 5.35 -1.34 -5.90
CA CYS A 59 6.35 -2.38 -5.73
C CYS A 59 6.69 -3.02 -7.08
N ASP A 60 7.98 -3.01 -7.44
CA ASP A 60 8.48 -3.60 -8.67
C ASP A 60 8.27 -5.12 -8.65
N SER A 61 7.61 -5.67 -9.67
CA SER A 61 7.26 -7.10 -9.71
C SER A 61 8.47 -8.03 -9.84
N MET A 62 9.58 -7.55 -10.40
CA MET A 62 10.80 -8.33 -10.50
C MET A 62 11.55 -8.33 -9.17
N GLY A 63 11.63 -7.19 -8.50
CA GLY A 63 12.40 -7.01 -7.27
C GLY A 63 11.64 -7.26 -5.96
N SER A 64 10.31 -7.33 -5.98
CA SER A 64 9.48 -7.48 -4.77
C SER A 64 8.93 -8.89 -4.60
N LEU A 65 8.70 -9.27 -3.34
CA LEU A 65 8.01 -10.51 -2.94
C LEU A 65 6.48 -10.37 -3.03
N ALA A 66 5.95 -9.16 -2.93
CA ALA A 66 4.53 -8.85 -3.02
C ALA A 66 4.30 -7.43 -3.55
N ALA A 67 3.09 -7.18 -4.07
CA ALA A 67 2.69 -5.87 -4.59
C ALA A 67 2.26 -4.88 -3.49
N GLN A 68 1.83 -5.38 -2.33
CA GLN A 68 1.48 -4.57 -1.17
C GLN A 68 2.74 -4.23 -0.37
N CYS A 69 2.88 -2.95 -0.02
CA CYS A 69 3.93 -2.42 0.83
C CYS A 69 3.50 -2.39 2.31
N SER A 70 4.47 -2.19 3.21
CA SER A 70 4.24 -1.98 4.64
C SER A 70 3.53 -0.65 4.91
N GLU A 71 3.17 -0.40 6.18
CA GLU A 71 2.55 0.85 6.61
C GLU A 71 3.41 2.09 6.33
N ASP A 72 4.74 1.93 6.32
CA ASP A 72 5.70 2.99 5.98
C ASP A 72 5.92 3.13 4.46
N GLY A 73 5.24 2.31 3.65
CA GLY A 73 5.33 2.34 2.20
C GLY A 73 6.51 1.57 1.61
N GLN A 74 7.29 0.86 2.45
CA GLN A 74 8.40 0.02 1.98
C GLN A 74 7.87 -1.30 1.41
N CYS A 75 8.25 -1.59 0.18
CA CYS A 75 7.93 -2.87 -0.45
C CYS A 75 8.78 -4.00 0.14
N PRO A 76 8.23 -5.23 0.24
CA PRO A 76 8.99 -6.39 0.69
C PRO A 76 9.95 -6.85 -0.41
N CYS A 77 11.19 -6.37 -0.37
CA CYS A 77 12.17 -6.63 -1.43
C CYS A 77 12.76 -8.04 -1.34
N LYS A 78 13.11 -8.60 -2.51
CA LYS A 78 13.90 -9.82 -2.64
C LYS A 78 15.34 -9.59 -2.14
N PRO A 79 16.10 -10.67 -1.84
CA PRO A 79 17.47 -10.55 -1.36
C PRO A 79 18.36 -9.66 -2.27
N GLY A 80 19.12 -8.74 -1.66
CA GLY A 80 20.02 -7.83 -2.38
C GLY A 80 19.33 -6.71 -3.17
N VAL A 81 18.00 -6.65 -3.18
CA VAL A 81 17.23 -5.56 -3.80
C VAL A 81 16.94 -4.49 -2.74
N GLY A 82 17.01 -3.22 -3.12
CA GLY A 82 16.79 -2.06 -2.26
C GLY A 82 15.83 -1.05 -2.87
N THR A 83 15.84 0.19 -2.36
CA THR A 83 14.85 1.27 -2.60
C THR A 83 13.46 0.98 -2.00
N ARG A 84 12.63 2.02 -1.86
CA ARG A 84 11.26 1.89 -1.37
C ARG A 84 10.42 0.93 -2.22
N THR A 85 10.63 0.95 -3.54
CA THR A 85 9.84 0.21 -4.53
C THR A 85 10.49 -1.09 -5.00
N CYS A 86 11.64 -1.48 -4.44
CA CYS A 86 12.40 -2.66 -4.88
C CYS A 86 12.83 -2.62 -6.37
N SER A 87 13.07 -1.43 -6.91
CA SER A 87 13.36 -1.24 -8.34
C SER A 87 14.85 -1.33 -8.70
N LYS A 88 15.74 -1.39 -7.70
CA LYS A 88 17.19 -1.39 -7.89
C LYS A 88 17.87 -2.27 -6.87
N CYS A 89 19.04 -2.78 -7.19
CA CYS A 89 19.90 -3.46 -6.22
C CYS A 89 20.29 -2.50 -5.07
N ALA A 90 20.42 -3.07 -3.88
CA ALA A 90 21.00 -2.39 -2.73
C ALA A 90 22.49 -2.08 -2.98
N PRO A 91 23.11 -1.17 -2.20
CA PRO A 91 24.55 -0.95 -2.28
C PRO A 91 25.34 -2.25 -2.16
N ASN A 92 26.38 -2.41 -2.99
CA ASN A 92 27.22 -3.61 -3.12
C ASN A 92 26.55 -4.84 -3.77
N PHE A 93 25.36 -4.68 -4.37
CA PHE A 93 24.71 -5.72 -5.16
C PHE A 93 24.53 -5.28 -6.63
N TYR A 94 24.46 -6.25 -7.54
CA TYR A 94 24.34 -6.05 -8.99
C TYR A 94 23.55 -7.19 -9.65
N ASP A 95 23.35 -7.12 -10.97
CA ASP A 95 22.63 -8.12 -11.77
C ASP A 95 21.27 -8.53 -11.18
N MET A 96 20.28 -7.63 -11.29
CA MET A 96 18.93 -7.93 -10.80
C MET A 96 18.27 -9.04 -11.61
N THR A 97 17.73 -10.03 -10.91
CA THR A 97 16.99 -11.17 -11.47
C THR A 97 15.70 -11.41 -10.70
N ILE A 98 14.90 -12.38 -11.14
CA ILE A 98 13.69 -12.80 -10.42
C ILE A 98 13.98 -13.38 -9.02
N GLN A 99 15.23 -13.73 -8.69
CA GLN A 99 15.63 -14.23 -7.36
C GLN A 99 16.19 -13.12 -6.45
N GLY A 100 16.35 -11.88 -6.97
CA GLY A 100 17.03 -10.79 -6.28
C GLY A 100 18.31 -10.37 -7.01
N CYS A 101 19.21 -9.70 -6.28
CA CYS A 101 20.50 -9.25 -6.81
C CYS A 101 21.68 -10.08 -6.28
N ARG A 102 22.74 -10.16 -7.07
CA ARG A 102 24.00 -10.83 -6.71
C ARG A 102 24.89 -9.90 -5.88
N TYR A 103 25.54 -10.44 -4.86
CA TYR A 103 26.51 -9.68 -4.07
C TYR A 103 27.82 -9.48 -4.83
N LEU A 104 28.39 -8.28 -4.78
CA LEU A 104 29.77 -8.04 -5.21
C LEU A 104 30.70 -8.75 -4.22
N SER A 105 31.04 -10.01 -4.50
CA SER A 105 32.11 -10.70 -3.81
C SER A 105 33.44 -10.07 -4.19
N VAL A 106 33.83 -9.00 -3.51
CA VAL A 106 35.19 -8.46 -3.57
C VAL A 106 36.02 -9.26 -2.57
N TYR A 107 36.44 -10.46 -2.96
CA TYR A 107 37.58 -11.12 -2.33
C TYR A 107 38.79 -10.92 -3.26
N LEU A 108 39.84 -10.32 -2.71
CA LEU A 108 41.21 -10.37 -3.21
C LEU A 108 41.70 -11.83 -3.24
#